data_AF-A0A3P6SCF6-F1
#
_entry.id   AF-A0A3P6SCF6-F1
#
_cell.length_a   1.000
_cell.length_b   1.000
_cell.length_c   1.000
_cell.angle_alpha   90.00
_cell.angle_beta   90.00
_cell.angle_gamma   90.00
#
_symmetry.space_group_name_H-M   'P 1'
#
loop_
_entity.id
_entity.type
_entity.pdbx_description
1 polymer ?
#
loop_
_entity_poly.entity_id
_entity_poly.type
_entity_poly.pdbx_seq_one_letter_code
_entity_poly.pdbx_strand_id
1 'polypeptide(L)'
;MTRKLLSELQSEIEVLRRKEQHILALAVADPTEKDVLEDQIGKIRRKTVDLRKMVNEVDNEFSEFARVCKSSGEVRVRKNQIDLIRKKLRDLIIQFNETHADYRSRVSVRVRRQLRAVGENVTEEEADKIIDAAGHDEVRCTFRII
;
A
#
# COMPACT_ATOMS: atom_id res chain seq x y z
N MET A 1 10.79 -1.32 -18.17
CA MET A 1 9.64 -2.07 -17.66
C MET A 1 9.31 -1.72 -16.20
N THR A 2 10.25 -1.85 -15.25
CA THR A 2 10.03 -1.59 -13.81
C THR A 2 9.50 -0.20 -13.47
N ARG A 3 9.97 0.85 -14.15
CA ARG A 3 9.47 2.22 -13.96
C ARG A 3 7.98 2.39 -14.32
N LYS A 4 7.51 1.67 -15.36
CA LYS A 4 6.11 1.70 -15.77
C LYS A 4 5.21 1.12 -14.67
N LEU A 5 5.63 -0.02 -14.11
CA LEU A 5 4.87 -0.70 -13.06
C LEU A 5 4.87 0.10 -11.74
N LEU A 6 5.95 0.81 -11.42
CA LEU A 6 5.97 1.78 -10.32
C LEU A 6 4.96 2.92 -10.54
N SER A 7 4.89 3.47 -11.75
CA SER A 7 3.91 4.51 -12.09
C SER A 7 2.47 3.98 -12.04
N GLU A 8 2.25 2.73 -12.45
CA GLU A 8 0.95 2.08 -12.33
C GLU A 8 0.57 1.87 -10.86
N LEU A 9 1.46 1.35 -10.01
CA LEU A 9 1.21 1.21 -8.58
C LEU A 9 0.88 2.56 -7.94
N GLN A 10 1.65 3.60 -8.28
CA GLN A 10 1.38 4.97 -7.83
C GLN A 10 -0.02 5.43 -8.26
N SER A 11 -0.43 5.18 -9.50
CA SER A 11 -1.77 5.50 -9.98
C SER A 11 -2.86 4.76 -9.19
N GLU A 12 -2.67 3.47 -8.90
CA GLU A 12 -3.66 2.70 -8.12
C GLU A 12 -3.80 3.21 -6.68
N ILE A 13 -2.69 3.61 -6.05
CA ILE A 13 -2.69 4.21 -4.71
C ILE A 13 -3.45 5.55 -4.72
N GLU A 14 -3.22 6.39 -5.73
CA GLU A 14 -3.93 7.66 -5.88
C GLU A 14 -5.43 7.45 -6.18
N VAL A 15 -5.79 6.41 -6.93
CA VAL A 15 -7.21 6.03 -7.13
C VAL A 15 -7.86 5.62 -5.81
N LEU A 16 -7.18 4.77 -5.01
CA LEU A 16 -7.69 4.37 -3.70
C LEU A 16 -7.92 5.59 -2.80
N ARG A 17 -6.92 6.46 -2.69
CA ARG A 17 -7.00 7.68 -1.89
C ARG A 17 -8.20 8.55 -2.26
N ARG A 18 -8.48 8.73 -3.56
CA ARG A 18 -9.64 9.52 -4.01
C ARG A 18 -10.96 8.88 -3.62
N LYS A 19 -11.08 7.54 -3.70
CA LYS A 19 -12.27 6.81 -3.28
C LYS A 19 -12.48 6.91 -1.77
N GLU A 20 -11.42 6.71 -0.99
CA GLU A 20 -11.45 6.88 0.47
C GLU A 20 -11.88 8.29 0.88
N GLN A 21 -11.35 9.32 0.22
CA GLN A 21 -11.77 10.71 0.43
C GLN A 21 -13.24 10.94 0.05
N HIS A 22 -13.70 10.36 -1.04
CA HIS A 22 -15.10 10.44 -1.48
C HIS A 22 -16.05 9.82 -0.44
N ILE A 23 -15.75 8.61 0.03
CA ILE A 23 -16.54 7.92 1.06
C ILE A 23 -16.54 8.71 2.37
N LEU A 24 -15.40 9.29 2.74
CA LEU A 24 -15.31 10.20 3.88
C LEU A 24 -15.99 11.55 3.62
N ALA A 25 -16.44 11.89 2.42
CA ALA A 25 -17.28 13.06 2.18
C ALA A 25 -18.78 12.74 2.29
N LEU A 26 -19.15 11.48 2.06
CA LEU A 26 -20.54 11.03 2.16
C LEU A 26 -21.02 11.04 3.62
N ALA A 27 -22.30 11.38 3.81
CA ALA A 27 -22.96 11.36 5.12
C ALA A 27 -23.32 9.92 5.56
N VAL A 28 -23.60 9.05 4.60
CA VAL A 28 -23.86 7.62 4.77
C VAL A 28 -23.07 6.88 3.71
N ALA A 29 -22.30 5.87 4.10
CA ALA A 29 -21.53 5.05 3.17
C ALA A 29 -22.44 3.98 2.55
N ASP A 30 -22.35 3.81 1.23
CA ASP A 30 -23.03 2.73 0.51
C ASP A 30 -22.24 1.41 0.72
N PRO A 31 -22.91 0.28 1.04
CA PRO A 31 -22.26 -1.03 1.15
C PRO A 31 -21.42 -1.41 -0.08
N THR A 32 -21.83 -0.99 -1.28
CA THR A 32 -21.11 -1.29 -2.54
C THR A 32 -19.74 -0.60 -2.63
N GLU A 33 -19.56 0.54 -1.97
CA GLU A 33 -18.27 1.24 -1.93
C GLU A 33 -17.20 0.45 -1.16
N LYS A 34 -17.62 -0.35 -0.17
CA LYS A 34 -16.71 -1.22 0.58
C LYS A 34 -16.09 -2.28 -0.33
N ASP A 35 -16.90 -2.95 -1.14
CA ASP A 35 -16.42 -3.97 -2.08
C ASP A 35 -15.47 -3.36 -3.11
N VAL A 36 -15.79 -2.16 -3.60
CA VAL A 36 -14.94 -1.40 -4.54
C VAL A 36 -13.60 -1.00 -3.93
N LEU A 37 -13.54 -0.67 -2.64
CA LEU A 37 -12.30 -0.42 -1.92
C LEU A 37 -11.47 -1.70 -1.72
N GLU A 38 -12.11 -2.80 -1.30
CA GLU A 38 -11.44 -4.10 -1.11
C GLU A 38 -10.82 -4.60 -2.41
N ASP A 39 -11.52 -4.48 -3.53
CA ASP A 39 -11.00 -4.81 -4.87
C ASP A 39 -9.79 -3.95 -5.24
N GLN A 40 -9.84 -2.65 -4.94
CA GLN A 40 -8.75 -1.71 -5.21
C GLN A 40 -7.51 -2.04 -4.36
N ILE A 41 -7.71 -2.35 -3.07
CA ILE A 41 -6.65 -2.80 -2.17
C ILE A 41 -6.04 -4.12 -2.68
N GLY A 42 -6.89 -5.05 -3.12
CA GLY A 42 -6.45 -6.31 -3.73
C GLY A 42 -5.57 -6.10 -4.98
N LYS A 43 -5.92 -5.13 -5.84
CA LYS A 43 -5.10 -4.75 -7.00
C LYS A 43 -3.74 -4.18 -6.59
N ILE A 44 -3.71 -3.28 -5.61
CA ILE A 44 -2.47 -2.69 -5.08
C ILE A 44 -1.56 -3.77 -4.50
N ARG A 45 -2.13 -4.71 -3.71
CA ARG A 45 -1.39 -5.86 -3.14
C ARG A 45 -0.74 -6.71 -4.23
N ARG A 46 -1.51 -7.13 -5.25
CA ARG A 46 -0.98 -7.92 -6.38
C ARG A 46 0.14 -7.20 -7.11
N LYS A 47 -0.06 -5.94 -7.50
CA LYS A 47 0.98 -5.13 -8.18
C LYS A 47 2.23 -4.96 -7.33
N THR A 48 2.08 -4.83 -6.01
CA THR A 48 3.22 -4.73 -5.08
C THR A 48 4.04 -6.02 -5.04
N VAL A 49 3.37 -7.18 -5.03
CA VAL A 49 4.03 -8.49 -5.10
C VAL A 49 4.78 -8.66 -6.42
N ASP A 50 4.15 -8.31 -7.54
CA ASP A 50 4.78 -8.41 -8.87
C ASP A 50 5.99 -7.48 -8.99
N LEU A 51 5.87 -6.24 -8.49
CA LEU A 51 6.99 -5.30 -8.41
C LEU A 51 8.15 -5.83 -7.58
N ARG A 52 7.87 -6.47 -6.43
CA ARG A 52 8.90 -7.07 -5.59
C ARG A 52 9.64 -8.18 -6.33
N LYS A 53 8.93 -9.06 -7.03
CA LYS A 53 9.55 -10.14 -7.83
C LYS A 53 10.49 -9.57 -8.89
N MET A 54 10.06 -8.59 -9.68
CA MET A 54 10.92 -8.00 -10.71
C MET A 54 12.10 -7.22 -10.13
N VAL A 55 11.93 -6.53 -8.99
CA VAL A 55 13.06 -5.86 -8.34
C VAL A 55 14.13 -6.89 -7.95
N ASN A 56 13.70 -8.03 -7.39
CA ASN A 56 14.62 -9.13 -7.06
C ASN A 56 15.28 -9.75 -8.31
N GLU A 57 14.55 -9.89 -9.41
CA GLU A 57 15.12 -10.36 -10.68
C GLU A 57 16.20 -9.39 -11.20
N VAL A 58 15.91 -8.08 -11.22
CA VAL A 58 16.87 -7.04 -11.61
C VAL A 58 18.09 -7.04 -10.68
N ASP A 59 17.91 -7.29 -9.39
CA ASP A 59 19.01 -7.41 -8.42
C ASP A 59 19.91 -8.61 -8.70
N ASN A 60 19.32 -9.76 -9.03
CA ASN A 60 20.07 -10.97 -9.38
C ASN A 60 20.84 -10.76 -10.68
N GLU A 61 20.21 -10.20 -11.72
CA GLU A 61 20.87 -9.86 -12.98
C GLU A 61 22.03 -8.87 -12.77
N PHE A 62 21.84 -7.87 -11.90
CA PHE A 62 22.89 -6.92 -11.55
C PHE A 62 24.06 -7.58 -10.80
N SER A 63 23.78 -8.51 -9.89
CA SER A 63 24.82 -9.25 -9.15
C SER A 63 25.75 -10.00 -10.10
N GLU A 64 25.18 -10.72 -11.07
CA GLU A 64 25.97 -11.41 -12.10
C GLU A 64 26.72 -10.42 -13.00
N PHE A 65 26.06 -9.34 -13.46
CA PHE A 65 26.71 -8.29 -14.24
C PHE A 65 27.91 -7.65 -13.51
N ALA A 66 27.76 -7.34 -12.22
CA ALA A 66 28.79 -6.68 -11.43
C ALA A 66 30.04 -7.56 -11.22
N ARG A 67 29.91 -8.90 -11.28
CA ARG A 67 31.03 -9.84 -11.20
C ARG A 67 31.91 -9.83 -12.45
N VAL A 68 31.30 -9.68 -13.62
CA VAL A 68 32.00 -9.75 -14.92
C VAL A 68 32.37 -8.38 -15.48
N CYS A 69 31.68 -7.31 -15.06
CA CYS A 69 31.92 -5.96 -15.56
C CYS A 69 33.24 -5.39 -15.03
N LYS A 70 34.13 -5.01 -15.95
CA LYS A 70 35.43 -4.40 -15.64
C LYS A 70 35.33 -2.88 -15.37
N SER A 71 34.21 -2.26 -15.72
CA SER A 71 34.00 -0.81 -15.57
C SER A 71 33.33 -0.50 -14.23
N SER A 72 34.11 0.03 -13.29
CA SER A 72 33.60 0.47 -11.98
C SER A 72 32.55 1.59 -12.08
N GLY A 73 32.67 2.44 -13.11
CA GLY A 73 31.71 3.51 -13.39
C GLY A 73 30.34 2.97 -13.80
N GLU A 74 30.32 1.96 -14.67
CA GLU A 74 29.06 1.35 -15.14
C GLU A 74 28.35 0.58 -14.03
N VAL A 75 29.11 -0.18 -13.22
CA VAL A 75 28.59 -0.84 -12.02
C VAL A 75 27.94 0.16 -11.07
N ARG A 76 28.59 1.30 -10.81
CA ARG A 76 28.05 2.35 -9.93
C ARG A 76 26.76 2.97 -10.47
N VAL A 77 26.71 3.26 -11.76
CA VAL A 77 25.51 3.84 -12.39
C VAL A 77 24.32 2.89 -12.29
N ARG A 78 24.49 1.60 -12.61
CA ARG A 78 23.41 0.62 -12.53
C ARG A 78 22.96 0.37 -11.10
N LYS A 79 23.91 0.28 -10.14
CA LYS A 79 23.59 0.16 -8.71
C LYS A 79 22.71 1.31 -8.23
N ASN A 80 23.07 2.56 -8.57
CA ASN A 80 22.28 3.73 -8.21
C ASN A 80 20.86 3.68 -8.78
N GLN A 81 20.67 3.20 -10.02
CA GLN A 81 19.34 3.07 -10.61
C GLN A 81 18.46 2.07 -9.86
N ILE A 82 19.04 0.94 -9.46
CA ILE A 82 18.36 -0.11 -8.68
C ILE A 82 17.98 0.42 -7.30
N ASP A 83 18.89 1.10 -6.62
CA ASP A 83 18.64 1.68 -5.29
C ASP A 83 17.53 2.74 -5.34
N LEU A 84 17.47 3.55 -6.41
CA LEU A 84 16.38 4.51 -6.64
C LEU A 84 15.03 3.80 -6.85
N ILE A 85 15.00 2.71 -7.61
CA ILE A 85 13.79 1.91 -7.84
C ILE A 85 13.28 1.30 -6.53
N ARG A 86 14.19 0.69 -5.75
CA ARG A 86 13.87 0.12 -4.43
C ARG A 86 13.34 1.18 -3.48
N LYS A 87 13.99 2.35 -3.42
CA LYS A 87 13.53 3.48 -2.61
C LYS A 87 12.13 3.92 -3.01
N LYS A 88 11.89 4.15 -4.31
CA LYS A 88 10.58 4.56 -4.80
C LYS A 88 9.48 3.52 -4.48
N LEU A 89 9.78 2.22 -4.60
CA LEU A 89 8.84 1.17 -4.21
C LEU A 89 8.50 1.23 -2.72
N ARG A 90 9.50 1.41 -1.85
CA ARG A 90 9.27 1.55 -0.40
C ARG A 90 8.42 2.77 -0.08
N ASP A 91 8.75 3.91 -0.67
CA ASP A 91 8.03 5.16 -0.42
C ASP A 91 6.55 5.04 -0.82
N LEU A 92 6.24 4.35 -1.94
CA LEU A 92 4.86 4.07 -2.36
C LEU A 92 4.13 3.15 -1.38
N ILE A 93 4.79 2.11 -0.85
CA ILE A 93 4.19 1.20 0.14
C ILE A 93 3.89 1.94 1.44
N ILE A 94 4.81 2.80 1.89
CA ILE A 94 4.62 3.63 3.08
C ILE A 94 3.43 4.56 2.86
N GLN A 95 3.39 5.29 1.74
CA GLN A 95 2.28 6.20 1.41
C GLN A 95 0.93 5.46 1.38
N PHE A 96 0.89 4.27 0.80
CA PHE A 96 -0.31 3.42 0.80
C PHE A 96 -0.75 3.07 2.23
N ASN A 97 0.17 2.56 3.06
CA ASN A 97 -0.14 2.16 4.43
C ASN A 97 -0.61 3.35 5.27
N GLU A 98 0.08 4.50 5.19
CA GLU A 98 -0.28 5.71 5.93
C GLU A 98 -1.66 6.24 5.52
N THR A 99 -1.93 6.31 4.22
CA THR A 99 -3.23 6.78 3.70
C THR A 99 -4.36 5.86 4.14
N HIS A 100 -4.14 4.55 4.05
CA HIS A 100 -5.15 3.56 4.41
C HIS A 100 -5.39 3.51 5.93
N ALA A 101 -4.33 3.66 6.74
CA ALA A 101 -4.45 3.75 8.19
C ALA A 101 -5.24 5.00 8.62
N ASP A 102 -4.99 6.16 8.00
CA ASP A 102 -5.80 7.38 8.24
C ASP A 102 -7.28 7.14 7.90
N TYR A 103 -7.56 6.53 6.75
CA TYR A 103 -8.93 6.18 6.36
C TYR A 103 -9.62 5.30 7.42
N ARG A 104 -8.97 4.22 7.87
CA ARG A 104 -9.49 3.31 8.91
C ARG A 104 -9.78 4.06 10.21
N SER A 105 -8.86 4.91 10.66
CA SER A 105 -9.04 5.72 11.87
C SER A 105 -10.25 6.66 11.77
N ARG A 106 -10.41 7.33 10.62
CA ARG A 106 -11.54 8.25 10.38
C ARG A 106 -12.89 7.51 10.28
N VAL A 107 -12.92 6.33 9.67
CA VAL A 107 -14.10 5.46 9.63
C VAL A 107 -14.46 4.96 11.04
N SER A 108 -13.47 4.55 11.85
CA SER A 108 -13.69 4.16 13.26
C SER A 108 -14.40 5.26 14.05
N VAL A 109 -13.93 6.51 13.94
CA VAL A 109 -14.58 7.65 14.61
C VAL A 109 -16.03 7.85 14.15
N ARG A 110 -16.32 7.65 12.86
CA ARG A 110 -17.69 7.79 12.31
C ARG A 110 -18.63 6.71 12.83
N VAL A 111 -18.20 5.44 12.76
CA VAL A 111 -18.99 4.30 13.24
C VAL A 111 -19.26 4.46 14.74
N ARG A 112 -18.24 4.85 15.53
CA ARG A 112 -18.42 5.14 16.97
C ARG A 112 -19.45 6.22 17.24
N ARG A 113 -19.46 7.31 16.45
CA ARG A 113 -20.47 8.38 16.60
C ARG A 113 -21.88 7.89 16.26
N GLN A 114 -22.03 7.06 15.22
CA GLN A 114 -23.31 6.49 14.83
C GLN A 114 -23.86 5.53 15.90
N LEU A 115 -23.03 4.63 16.43
CA LEU A 115 -23.43 3.68 17.49
C LEU A 115 -23.86 4.39 18.78
N ARG A 116 -23.10 5.43 19.20
CA ARG A 116 -23.46 6.27 20.36
C ARG A 116 -24.80 7.00 20.17
N ALA A 117 -25.11 7.43 18.94
CA ALA A 117 -26.38 8.09 18.64
C ALA A 117 -27.59 7.14 18.74
N VAL A 118 -27.38 5.84 18.53
CA VAL A 118 -28.41 4.79 18.63
C VAL A 118 -28.54 4.24 20.07
N GLY A 119 -27.64 4.61 20.98
CA GLY A 119 -27.69 4.22 22.39
C GLY A 119 -26.97 2.90 22.71
N GLU A 120 -26.21 2.34 21.77
CA GLU A 120 -25.35 1.19 22.03
C GLU A 120 -24.01 1.65 22.62
N ASN A 121 -23.69 1.18 23.83
CA ASN A 121 -22.38 1.39 24.45
C ASN A 121 -21.37 0.37 23.89
N VAL A 122 -21.05 0.46 22.59
CA VAL A 122 -19.94 -0.32 22.02
C VAL A 122 -18.63 0.25 22.54
N THR A 123 -17.83 -0.59 23.19
CA THR A 123 -16.53 -0.20 23.76
C THR A 123 -15.51 0.06 22.66
N GLU A 124 -14.49 0.86 22.95
CA GLU A 124 -13.44 1.25 21.99
C GLU A 124 -12.78 0.02 21.33
N GLU A 125 -12.59 -1.04 22.12
CA GLU A 125 -11.98 -2.30 21.71
C GLU A 125 -12.86 -3.13 20.76
N GLU A 126 -14.18 -3.02 20.84
CA GLU A 126 -15.10 -3.77 19.99
C GLU A 126 -15.29 -3.10 18.62
N ALA A 127 -15.35 -1.76 18.60
CA ALA A 127 -15.39 -1.00 17.36
C ALA A 127 -14.10 -1.18 16.54
N ASP A 128 -12.95 -1.18 17.21
CA ASP A 128 -11.67 -1.40 16.55
C ASP A 128 -11.51 -2.86 16.08
N LYS A 129 -12.00 -3.87 16.83
CA LYS A 129 -12.02 -5.28 16.38
C LYS A 129 -12.85 -5.50 15.10
N ILE A 130 -14.00 -4.84 14.96
CA ILE A 130 -14.85 -4.96 13.76
C ILE A 130 -14.12 -4.40 12.53
N ILE A 131 -13.30 -3.37 12.72
CA ILE A 131 -12.52 -2.73 11.65
C ILE A 131 -11.23 -3.53 11.38
N ASP A 132 -10.57 -4.06 12.41
CA ASP A 132 -9.33 -4.87 12.37
C ASP A 132 -9.51 -6.27 11.82
N ALA A 133 -10.66 -6.91 12.02
CA ALA A 133 -10.97 -8.20 11.41
C ALA A 133 -10.96 -8.14 9.87
N ALA A 134 -11.15 -6.96 9.26
CA ALA A 134 -11.07 -6.74 7.82
C ALA A 134 -9.66 -6.31 7.32
N GLY A 135 -8.71 -6.01 8.23
CA GLY A 135 -7.46 -5.30 7.92
C GLY A 135 -6.16 -6.02 8.28
N HIS A 136 -6.20 -7.22 8.84
CA HIS A 136 -5.03 -7.86 9.49
C HIS A 136 -3.84 -8.21 8.57
N ASP A 137 -3.95 -7.94 7.26
CA ASP A 137 -2.87 -7.98 6.28
C ASP A 137 -2.55 -6.58 5.72
N GLU A 138 -2.39 -5.57 6.59
CA GLU A 138 -1.43 -4.50 6.27
C GLU A 138 -0.15 -5.16 5.79
N VAL A 139 0.56 -4.58 4.81
CA VAL A 139 1.65 -5.21 4.04
C VAL A 139 2.87 -5.50 4.94
N ARG A 140 2.69 -6.34 5.97
CA ARG A 140 3.48 -6.51 7.19
C ARG A 140 4.87 -7.07 6.93
N CYS A 141 5.18 -7.34 5.67
CA CYS A 141 6.53 -7.68 5.24
C CYS A 141 7.41 -6.44 4.97
N THR A 142 7.01 -5.21 5.33
CA THR A 142 7.83 -4.01 5.11
C THR A 142 9.17 -4.02 5.85
N PHE A 143 9.42 -4.94 6.80
CA PHE A 143 10.66 -4.94 7.58
C PHE A 143 11.46 -6.24 7.65
N ARG A 144 11.02 -7.35 7.04
CA ARG A 144 11.68 -8.65 7.29
C ARG A 144 12.61 -9.15 6.17
N ILE A 145 12.70 -8.46 5.03
CA ILE A 145 13.56 -8.88 3.91
C ILE A 145 14.22 -7.67 3.22
N ILE A 146 14.80 -6.77 4.01
CA ILE A 146 15.95 -5.95 3.60
C ILE A 146 16.96 -6.05 4.74
#